data_AF-A0A182EUI4-F1
#
_entry.id   AF-A0A182EUI4-F1
#
_cell.length_a   1.000
_cell.length_b   1.000
_cell.length_c   1.000
_cell.angle_alpha   90.00
_cell.angle_beta   90.00
_cell.angle_gamma   90.00
#
_symmetry.space_group_name_H-M   'P 1'
#
loop_
_entity.id
_entity.type
_entity.pdbx_description
1 polymer ?
#
loop_
_entity_poly.entity_id
_entity_poly.type
_entity_poly.pdbx_seq_one_letter_code
_entity_poly.pdbx_strand_id
1 'polypeptide(L)'
;VECHNYIRVMVRQSNGRNLICGTHAYSPKCREYVYSDGDRMLQQRRQFDGQGIAPYDPKHNSTAVYIADANEIYTGTVSDFAGNDPLIYRKRLSDDEGLRTQRDDLKVLDCK
;
A
#
# COMPACT_ATOMS: atom_id res chain seq x y z
N VAL A 1 -19.57 11.70 4.03
CA VAL A 1 -18.51 11.72 5.06
C VAL A 1 -17.48 10.69 4.61
N GLU A 2 -16.30 11.14 4.14
CA GLU A 2 -15.27 10.25 3.54
C GLU A 2 -13.89 10.43 4.19
N CYS A 3 -13.78 11.26 5.24
CA CYS A 3 -12.53 11.50 5.98
C CYS A 3 -12.26 10.42 7.05
N HIS A 4 -12.38 9.16 6.68
CA HIS A 4 -12.05 8.02 7.53
C HIS A 4 -10.89 7.21 6.95
N ASN A 5 -10.36 6.28 7.74
CA ASN A 5 -9.39 5.32 7.26
C ASN A 5 -10.08 4.07 6.72
N TYR A 6 -10.10 3.90 5.41
CA TYR A 6 -10.62 2.71 4.74
C TYR A 6 -9.45 1.80 4.40
N ILE A 7 -9.48 0.55 4.87
CA ILE A 7 -8.43 -0.43 4.55
C ILE A 7 -8.57 -0.84 3.08
N ARG A 8 -7.48 -0.71 2.31
CA ARG A 8 -7.46 -0.98 0.86
C ARG A 8 -6.46 -2.04 0.46
N VAL A 9 -5.41 -2.24 1.26
CA VAL A 9 -4.40 -3.28 1.05
C VAL A 9 -4.17 -4.03 2.36
N MET A 10 -4.16 -5.35 2.29
CA MET A 10 -3.73 -6.23 3.38
C MET A 10 -2.99 -7.42 2.78
N VAL A 11 -1.73 -7.60 3.17
CA VAL A 11 -0.90 -8.73 2.74
C VAL A 11 -0.21 -9.40 3.91
N ARG A 12 -0.07 -10.73 3.83
CA ARG A 12 0.63 -11.55 4.81
C ARG A 12 2.12 -11.63 4.44
N GLN A 13 3.00 -11.22 5.36
CA GLN A 13 4.44 -11.36 5.21
C GLN A 13 4.91 -12.76 5.68
N SER A 14 6.04 -13.22 5.15
CA SER A 14 6.61 -14.56 5.44
C SER A 14 7.01 -14.74 6.90
N ASN A 15 7.45 -13.66 7.56
CA ASN A 15 7.81 -13.63 8.98
C ASN A 15 6.60 -13.63 9.95
N GLY A 16 5.39 -13.85 9.44
CA GLY A 16 4.19 -13.88 10.25
C GLY A 16 3.66 -12.51 10.68
N ARG A 17 4.09 -11.43 10.01
CA ARG A 17 3.50 -10.09 10.11
C ARG A 17 2.42 -9.87 9.06
N ASN A 18 1.56 -8.88 9.30
CA ASN A 18 0.56 -8.41 8.34
C ASN A 18 0.88 -6.95 8.00
N LEU A 19 1.08 -6.66 6.72
CA LEU A 19 1.15 -5.29 6.24
C LEU A 19 -0.27 -4.85 5.86
N ILE A 20 -0.75 -3.78 6.49
CA ILE A 20 -2.09 -3.23 6.28
C ILE A 20 -1.95 -1.76 5.91
N CYS A 21 -2.56 -1.36 4.79
CA CYS A 21 -2.57 0.00 4.33
C CYS A 21 -3.98 0.49 4.06
N GLY A 22 -4.23 1.76 4.34
CA GLY A 22 -5.52 2.39 4.14
C GLY A 22 -5.41 3.86 3.78
N THR A 23 -6.55 4.43 3.40
CA THR A 23 -6.66 5.82 2.91
C THR A 23 -6.28 6.85 3.97
N HIS A 24 -6.46 6.52 5.24
CA HIS A 24 -6.20 7.37 6.40
C HIS A 24 -6.65 8.83 6.18
N ALA A 25 -7.94 9.00 5.84
CA ALA A 25 -8.57 10.29 5.54
C ALA A 25 -7.83 11.08 4.44
N TYR A 26 -7.62 10.45 3.28
CA TYR A 26 -6.86 11.02 2.16
C TYR A 26 -5.39 11.36 2.50
N SER A 27 -4.77 10.59 3.39
CA SER A 27 -3.34 10.64 3.66
C SER A 27 -2.79 9.23 3.85
N PRO A 28 -2.70 8.41 2.78
CA PRO A 28 -2.50 6.98 2.87
C PRO A 28 -1.35 6.57 3.81
N LYS A 29 -1.61 5.59 4.68
CA LYS A 29 -0.60 5.05 5.60
C LYS A 29 -0.58 3.53 5.57
N CYS A 30 0.60 2.97 5.73
CA CYS A 30 0.86 1.55 5.88
C CYS A 30 1.37 1.24 7.28
N ARG A 31 0.95 0.10 7.84
CA ARG A 31 1.36 -0.39 9.15
C ARG A 31 1.64 -1.88 9.12
N GLU A 32 2.71 -2.29 9.78
CA GLU A 32 2.98 -3.71 10.06
C GLU A 32 2.41 -4.08 11.42
N TYR A 33 1.62 -5.15 11.44
CA TYR A 33 1.03 -5.71 12.66
C TYR A 33 1.54 -7.14 12.90
N VAL A 34 1.80 -7.47 14.17
CA VAL A 34 2.01 -8.83 14.65
C VAL A 34 0.86 -9.19 15.57
N TYR A 35 0.27 -10.37 15.40
CA TYR A 35 -0.67 -10.88 16.38
C TYR A 35 0.08 -11.42 17.60
N SER A 36 -0.21 -10.88 18.78
CA SER A 36 0.32 -11.36 20.06
C SER A 36 -0.69 -12.34 20.64
N ASP A 37 -0.35 -13.64 20.68
CA ASP A 37 -1.23 -14.66 21.26
C ASP A 37 -1.47 -14.43 22.75
N GLY A 38 -0.46 -13.95 23.49
CA GLY A 38 -0.55 -13.68 24.92
C GLY A 38 -1.55 -12.57 25.24
N ASP A 39 -1.46 -11.44 24.55
CA ASP A 39 -2.36 -10.30 24.76
C ASP A 39 -3.68 -10.45 23.98
N ARG A 40 -3.77 -11.44 23.07
CA ARG A 40 -4.87 -11.62 22.11
C ARG A 40 -5.15 -10.35 21.28
N MET A 41 -4.10 -9.61 20.93
CA MET A 41 -4.20 -8.31 20.28
C MET A 41 -3.19 -8.15 19.13
N LEU A 42 -3.57 -7.32 18.15
CA LEU A 42 -2.66 -6.88 17.08
C LEU A 42 -1.77 -5.75 17.58
N GLN A 43 -0.46 -6.02 17.63
CA GLN A 43 0.56 -5.06 18.02
C GLN A 43 1.15 -4.38 16.79
N GLN A 44 1.04 -3.05 16.71
CA GLN A 44 1.68 -2.27 15.66
C GLN A 44 3.20 -2.28 15.86
N ARG A 45 3.96 -2.63 14.82
CA ARG A 45 5.43 -2.67 14.87
C ARG A 45 6.07 -1.52 14.12
N ARG A 46 5.47 -1.10 13.01
CA ARG A 46 6.00 -0.03 12.14
C ARG A 46 4.86 0.70 11.46
N GLN A 47 5.06 1.98 11.20
CA GLN A 47 4.19 2.80 10.34
C GLN A 47 5.06 3.53 9.31
N PHE A 48 4.59 3.66 8.08
CA PHE A 48 5.23 4.45 7.03
C PHE A 48 4.18 4.98 6.03
N ASP A 49 4.64 5.81 5.09
CA ASP A 49 3.77 6.41 4.08
C ASP A 49 3.20 5.36 3.11
N GLY A 50 1.91 5.48 2.80
CA GLY A 50 1.19 4.55 1.93
C GLY A 50 1.10 5.00 0.48
N GLN A 51 1.69 6.13 0.09
CA GLN A 51 1.65 6.63 -1.28
C GLN A 51 2.17 5.58 -2.27
N GLY A 52 1.39 5.32 -3.32
CA GLY A 52 1.68 4.29 -4.32
C GLY A 52 1.37 2.86 -3.87
N ILE A 53 0.98 2.63 -2.61
CA ILE A 53 0.54 1.32 -2.08
C ILE A 53 -0.96 1.31 -1.85
N ALA A 54 -1.50 2.34 -1.19
CA ALA A 54 -2.94 2.53 -0.99
C ALA A 54 -3.39 3.87 -1.58
N PRO A 55 -4.61 3.95 -2.15
CA PRO A 55 -5.12 5.18 -2.72
C PRO A 55 -5.53 6.18 -1.62
N TYR A 56 -5.62 7.45 -2.02
CA TYR A 56 -6.15 8.54 -1.19
C TYR A 56 -7.67 8.41 -1.03
N ASP A 57 -8.39 8.21 -2.13
CA ASP A 57 -9.85 8.07 -2.14
C ASP A 57 -10.27 6.60 -1.93
N PRO A 58 -11.22 6.30 -1.01
CA PRO A 58 -11.72 4.94 -0.80
C PRO A 58 -12.42 4.31 -2.01
N LYS A 59 -12.88 5.11 -2.98
CA LYS A 59 -13.53 4.65 -4.22
C LYS A 59 -12.52 4.17 -5.26
N HIS A 60 -11.24 4.54 -5.15
CA HIS A 60 -10.22 4.04 -6.07
C HIS A 60 -9.86 2.59 -5.75
N ASN A 61 -9.70 1.80 -6.81
CA ASN A 61 -9.29 0.40 -6.70
C ASN A 61 -7.79 0.30 -6.42
N SER A 62 -7.42 -0.79 -5.77
CA SER A 62 -6.02 -1.14 -5.53
C SER A 62 -5.83 -2.64 -5.64
N THR A 63 -4.71 -3.06 -6.22
CA THR A 63 -4.23 -4.44 -6.18
C THR A 63 -2.87 -4.47 -5.50
N ALA A 64 -2.56 -5.57 -4.81
CA ALA A 64 -1.29 -5.73 -4.11
C ALA A 64 -0.90 -7.21 -4.04
N VAL A 65 0.39 -7.49 -4.23
CA VAL A 65 0.99 -8.81 -4.01
C VAL A 65 2.32 -8.66 -3.28
N TYR A 66 2.56 -9.53 -2.29
CA TYR A 66 3.81 -9.58 -1.55
C TYR A 66 4.69 -10.72 -2.08
N ILE A 67 5.96 -10.42 -2.32
CA ILE A 67 6.99 -11.37 -2.76
C ILE A 67 7.93 -11.64 -1.59
N ALA A 68 7.81 -12.84 -1.02
CA ALA A 68 8.53 -13.23 0.19
C ALA A 68 10.05 -13.24 0.03
N ASP A 69 10.55 -13.77 -1.08
CA ASP A 69 11.98 -13.99 -1.30
C ASP A 69 12.79 -12.69 -1.36
N ALA A 70 12.18 -11.62 -1.89
CA ALA A 70 12.79 -10.30 -1.99
C ALA A 70 12.33 -9.32 -0.89
N ASN A 71 11.36 -9.72 -0.06
CA ASN A 71 10.67 -8.83 0.88
C ASN A 71 10.12 -7.56 0.19
N GLU A 72 9.49 -7.75 -0.96
CA GLU A 72 8.96 -6.69 -1.82
C GLU A 72 7.43 -6.72 -1.87
N ILE A 73 6.81 -5.57 -2.06
CA ILE A 73 5.40 -5.46 -2.42
C ILE A 73 5.27 -4.84 -3.81
N TYR A 74 4.42 -5.43 -4.64
CA TYR A 74 4.01 -4.88 -5.92
C TYR A 74 2.56 -4.44 -5.81
N THR A 75 2.28 -3.21 -6.21
CA THR A 75 0.96 -2.58 -6.09
C THR A 75 0.55 -1.93 -7.40
N GLY A 76 -0.74 -1.93 -7.66
CA GLY A 76 -1.36 -1.14 -8.73
C GLY A 76 -2.44 -0.27 -8.11
N THR A 77 -2.30 1.05 -8.20
CA THR A 77 -3.21 2.04 -7.61
C THR A 77 -2.98 3.41 -8.27
N VAL A 78 -3.43 4.49 -7.64
CA VAL A 78 -3.06 5.88 -7.93
C VAL A 78 -2.17 6.45 -6.83
N SER A 79 -1.20 7.30 -7.18
CA SER A 79 -0.25 7.91 -6.23
C SER A 79 -0.57 9.33 -5.81
N ASP A 80 -1.58 9.97 -6.40
CA ASP A 80 -1.95 11.34 -6.09
C ASP A 80 -3.38 11.46 -5.53
N PHE A 81 -3.65 12.60 -4.89
CA PHE A 81 -4.96 12.90 -4.32
C PHE A 81 -6.06 12.98 -5.39
N ALA A 82 -5.73 13.52 -6.57
CA ALA A 82 -6.69 13.71 -7.66
C ALA A 82 -7.01 12.42 -8.44
N GLY A 83 -6.22 11.36 -8.27
CA GLY A 83 -6.39 10.09 -8.99
C GLY A 83 -5.91 10.12 -10.45
N ASN A 84 -5.09 11.10 -10.83
CA ASN A 84 -4.60 11.27 -12.19
C ASN A 84 -3.26 10.56 -12.46
N ASP A 85 -2.60 10.06 -11.42
CA ASP A 85 -1.31 9.40 -11.51
C ASP A 85 -1.44 7.89 -11.20
N PRO A 86 -2.01 7.07 -12.11
CA PRO A 86 -2.02 5.62 -11.97
C PRO A 86 -0.59 5.08 -12.10
N LEU A 87 -0.26 4.09 -11.28
CA LEU A 87 1.05 3.46 -11.31
C LEU A 87 1.00 1.98 -10.97
N ILE A 88 1.96 1.25 -11.54
CA ILE A 88 2.43 -0.02 -10.97
C ILE A 88 3.70 0.30 -10.20
N TYR A 89 3.72 -0.04 -8.92
CA TYR A 89 4.80 0.29 -8.00
C TYR A 89 5.35 -0.97 -7.36
N ARG A 90 6.68 -1.06 -7.29
CA ARG A 90 7.41 -2.06 -6.51
C ARG A 90 8.12 -1.34 -5.38
N LYS A 91 7.93 -1.79 -4.15
CA LYS A 91 8.64 -1.27 -2.97
C LYS A 91 9.31 -2.39 -2.19
N ARG A 92 10.60 -2.24 -1.88
CA ARG A 92 11.26 -3.07 -0.86
C ARG A 92 10.78 -2.64 0.52
N LEU A 93 10.48 -3.60 1.40
CA LEU A 93 10.03 -3.28 2.76
C LEU A 93 11.20 -3.13 3.75
N SER A 94 12.42 -3.53 3.36
CA SER A 94 13.66 -3.39 4.14
C SER A 94 14.26 -1.99 4.08
N ASP A 95 14.30 -1.41 2.89
CA ASP A 95 14.87 -0.11 2.56
C ASP A 95 13.83 0.68 1.77
N ASP A 96 13.79 2.00 1.89
CA ASP A 96 12.71 2.82 1.33
C ASP A 96 12.73 2.92 -0.21
N GLU A 97 13.49 2.04 -0.87
CA GLU A 97 13.67 1.99 -2.31
C GLU A 97 12.42 1.45 -3.01
N GLY A 98 12.04 2.12 -4.10
CA GLY A 98 10.97 1.64 -4.94
C GLY A 98 11.15 2.03 -6.40
N LEU A 99 10.56 1.23 -7.28
CA LEU A 99 10.48 1.47 -8.70
C LEU A 99 9.02 1.64 -9.08
N ARG A 100 8.73 2.63 -9.93
CA ARG A 100 7.40 2.84 -10.47
C ARG A 100 7.43 2.86 -12.00
N THR A 101 6.27 2.63 -12.61
CA THR A 101 6.04 2.93 -14.02
C THR A 101 6.26 4.41 -14.31
N GLN A 102 6.67 4.70 -15.55
CA GLN A 102 6.82 6.06 -16.04
C GLN A 102 5.49 6.82 -15.93
N ARG A 103 5.57 8.05 -15.42
CA ARG A 103 4.44 8.93 -15.24
C ARG A 103 4.07 9.61 -16.57
N ASP A 104 2.78 9.83 -16.79
CA ASP A 104 2.21 10.54 -17.94
C ASP A 104 2.58 9.92 -19.31
N ASP A 105 2.92 8.62 -19.35
CA ASP A 105 3.15 7.87 -20.59
C ASP A 105 2.01 6.86 -20.84
N LEU A 106 1.10 7.26 -21.73
CA LEU A 106 -0.07 6.46 -22.14
C LEU A 106 0.32 5.14 -22.83
N LYS A 107 1.57 4.97 -23.28
CA LYS A 107 2.03 3.67 -23.80
C LYS A 107 2.27 2.65 -22.69
N VAL A 108 2.46 3.12 -21.45
CA VAL A 108 2.74 2.27 -20.28
C VAL A 108 1.44 1.95 -19.54
N LEU A 109 0.67 2.99 -19.17
CA LEU A 109 -0.62 2.85 -18.51
C LEU A 109 -1.62 3.81 -19.16
N ASP A 110 -2.62 3.26 -19.83
CA ASP A 110 -3.71 4.02 -20.47
C ASP A 110 -4.98 3.88 -19.62
N CYS A 111 -5.40 4.97 -18.99
CA CYS A 111 -6.73 5.08 -18.39
C CYS A 111 -7.73 5.43 -19.51
N LYS A 112 -8.11 4.44 -20.32
CA LYS A 112 -9.23 4.58 -21.26
C LYS A 112 -10.58 4.57 -20.55
#